data_AF-A0A140GUT0-F1
#
_entry.id   AF-A0A140GUT0-F1
#
_cell.length_a   1.000
_cell.length_b   1.000
_cell.length_c   1.000
_cell.angle_alpha   90.00
_cell.angle_beta   90.00
_cell.angle_gamma   90.00
#
_symmetry.space_group_name_H-M   'P 1'
#
loop_
_entity.id
_entity.type
_entity.pdbx_description
1 polymer ?
#
loop_
_entity_poly.entity_id
_entity_poly.type
_entity_poly.pdbx_seq_one_letter_code
_entity_poly.pdbx_strand_id
1 'polypeptide(L)'
;MSASASLIPELEDVIQNASAERRARTVQRIANLFVDGADSFNEDHIGLFDDVLCRLVVEIEAKARSEMAQTMAPVANAPTGLMYRLAKDDDIAVAGPVLAQSQRLQESELVELAKTRSQAHLAAIAGRSDLGEAVTDVLVRRGDSEVVRNVADNQSARLSEGGFSALVKRAEGDEDLAQKVGSRTDIPPHLFRELLVRATAVVQQRLLASAKPETRAEIQRVLDKISKEYDKAAPARDYSAALRVVRDLQQAGSLGEAELVEFANNKQFEETVAAVSVLCGVPIETADRLMAGDRPDPILILCKAANYGWTTVKAIIMARPSGRGTSNHSIESAFANFEKLSASTAQRVVRFWQVSAPDDDI
;
A
#
# COMPACT_ATOMS: atom_id res chain seq x y z
N MET A 1 -12.71 32.85 46.79
CA MET A 1 -12.64 31.42 46.41
C MET A 1 -14.00 30.68 46.53
N SER A 2 -15.18 31.33 46.36
CA SER A 2 -16.47 30.59 46.51
C SER A 2 -17.62 31.02 45.59
N ALA A 3 -17.42 31.90 44.60
CA ALA A 3 -18.49 32.30 43.68
C ALA A 3 -18.58 31.40 42.44
N SER A 4 -17.44 30.93 41.90
CA SER A 4 -17.39 30.14 40.66
C SER A 4 -17.89 28.70 40.81
N ALA A 5 -17.76 28.10 42.00
CA ALA A 5 -18.21 26.73 42.28
C ALA A 5 -19.74 26.60 42.36
N SER A 6 -20.48 27.70 42.53
CA SER A 6 -21.95 27.71 42.67
C SER A 6 -22.69 27.76 41.33
N LEU A 7 -22.04 28.19 40.24
CA LEU A 7 -22.69 28.42 38.95
C LEU A 7 -22.71 27.17 38.06
N ILE A 8 -21.82 26.21 38.31
CA ILE A 8 -21.72 24.97 37.51
C ILE A 8 -22.96 24.08 37.68
N PRO A 9 -23.46 23.80 38.90
CA PRO A 9 -24.67 22.99 39.07
C PRO A 9 -25.93 23.67 38.52
N GLU A 10 -26.02 25.01 38.62
CA GLU A 10 -27.13 25.78 38.07
C GLU A 10 -27.14 25.79 36.54
N LEU A 11 -25.96 25.87 35.90
CA LEU A 11 -25.85 25.71 34.44
C LEU A 11 -26.22 24.29 34.00
N GLU A 12 -25.81 23.28 34.77
CA GLU A 12 -26.09 21.88 34.49
C GLU A 12 -27.60 21.58 34.56
N ASP A 13 -28.30 22.06 35.59
CA ASP A 13 -29.76 21.90 35.74
C ASP A 13 -30.56 22.66 34.66
N VAL A 14 -30.11 23.86 34.29
CA VAL A 14 -30.72 24.62 33.19
C VAL A 14 -30.53 23.93 31.84
N ILE A 15 -29.39 23.25 31.64
CA ILE A 15 -29.14 22.51 30.41
C ILE A 15 -29.92 21.20 30.37
N GLN A 16 -30.00 20.43 31.47
CA GLN A 16 -30.78 19.18 31.50
C GLN A 16 -32.26 19.41 31.18
N ASN A 17 -32.83 20.54 31.64
CA ASN A 17 -34.22 20.91 31.38
C ASN A 17 -34.43 21.68 30.05
N ALA A 18 -33.37 21.98 29.29
CA ALA A 18 -33.46 22.70 28.03
C ALA A 18 -33.75 21.76 26.84
N SER A 19 -34.36 22.29 25.76
CA SER A 19 -34.52 21.56 24.50
C SER A 19 -33.15 21.19 23.89
N ALA A 20 -33.09 20.10 23.11
CA ALA A 20 -31.84 19.62 22.49
C ALA A 20 -31.10 20.73 21.71
N GLU A 21 -31.84 21.56 20.97
CA GLU A 21 -31.28 22.70 20.24
C GLU A 21 -30.66 23.77 21.16
N ARG A 22 -31.32 24.06 22.29
CA ARG A 22 -30.81 25.03 23.28
C ARG A 22 -29.59 24.47 24.02
N ARG A 23 -29.55 23.16 24.28
CA ARG A 23 -28.35 22.48 24.82
C ARG A 23 -27.17 22.61 23.85
N ALA A 24 -27.35 22.22 22.59
CA ALA A 24 -26.32 22.31 21.55
C ALA A 24 -25.75 23.73 21.41
N ARG A 25 -26.61 24.76 21.34
CA ARG A 25 -26.17 26.17 21.27
C ARG A 25 -25.37 26.61 22.50
N THR A 26 -25.81 26.19 23.69
CA THR A 26 -25.12 26.56 24.95
C THR A 26 -23.74 25.93 25.00
N VAL A 27 -23.66 24.66 24.65
CA VAL A 27 -22.42 23.90 24.60
C VAL A 27 -21.44 24.48 23.57
N GLN A 28 -21.92 24.80 22.37
CA GLN A 28 -21.10 25.46 21.35
C GLN A 28 -20.60 26.83 21.82
N ARG A 29 -21.43 27.59 22.54
CA ARG A 29 -21.04 28.90 23.07
C ARG A 29 -19.96 28.80 24.15
N ILE A 30 -20.01 27.77 24.99
CA ILE A 30 -18.96 27.49 25.99
C ILE A 30 -17.68 27.03 25.30
N ALA A 31 -17.78 26.16 24.28
CA ALA A 31 -16.63 25.75 23.49
C ALA A 31 -15.97 26.95 22.78
N ASN A 32 -16.75 27.82 22.14
CA ASN A 32 -16.24 29.04 21.52
C ASN A 32 -15.60 29.98 22.55
N LEU A 33 -16.21 30.14 23.73
CA LEU A 33 -15.60 30.92 24.83
C LEU A 33 -14.24 30.36 25.25
N PHE A 34 -14.11 29.02 25.27
CA PHE A 34 -12.82 28.38 25.53
C PHE A 34 -11.82 28.71 24.43
N VAL A 35 -12.20 28.56 23.16
CA VAL A 35 -11.34 28.84 22.00
C VAL A 35 -10.88 30.30 22.00
N ASP A 36 -11.79 31.25 22.22
CA ASP A 36 -11.49 32.68 22.21
C ASP A 36 -10.52 33.09 23.32
N GLY A 37 -10.54 32.38 24.45
CA GLY A 37 -9.67 32.63 25.60
C GLY A 37 -8.47 31.69 25.71
N ALA A 38 -8.31 30.75 24.78
CA ALA A 38 -7.40 29.60 24.90
C ALA A 38 -5.98 30.01 25.30
N ASP A 39 -5.40 31.02 24.65
CA ASP A 39 -4.02 31.47 24.90
C ASP A 39 -3.80 32.08 26.31
N SER A 40 -4.88 32.42 27.01
CA SER A 40 -4.85 33.10 28.32
C SER A 40 -5.15 32.16 29.50
N PHE A 41 -5.59 30.93 29.24
CA PHE A 41 -5.96 29.99 30.29
C PHE A 41 -4.76 29.19 30.82
N ASN A 42 -4.70 29.03 32.13
CA ASN A 42 -3.78 28.11 32.79
C ASN A 42 -4.43 26.72 32.95
N GLU A 43 -3.64 25.73 33.40
CA GLU A 43 -4.13 24.35 33.55
C GLU A 43 -5.31 24.22 34.53
N ASP A 44 -5.38 25.05 35.58
CA ASP A 44 -6.53 25.04 36.52
C ASP A 44 -7.82 25.50 35.84
N HIS A 45 -7.76 26.55 35.01
CA HIS A 45 -8.89 27.01 34.21
C HIS A 45 -9.29 25.95 33.18
N ILE A 46 -8.32 25.33 32.50
CA ILE A 46 -8.57 24.28 31.52
C ILE A 46 -9.29 23.10 32.18
N GLY A 47 -8.87 22.69 33.38
CA GLY A 47 -9.52 21.61 34.14
C GLY A 47 -10.99 21.89 34.46
N LEU A 48 -11.33 23.13 34.83
CA LEU A 48 -12.73 23.53 35.06
C LEU A 48 -13.57 23.45 33.78
N PHE A 49 -13.03 23.90 32.65
CA PHE A 49 -13.70 23.73 31.36
C PHE A 49 -13.82 22.26 30.96
N ASP A 50 -12.81 21.44 31.26
CA ASP A 50 -12.80 20.00 30.98
C ASP A 50 -13.95 19.30 31.69
N ASP A 51 -14.11 19.53 33.00
CA ASP A 51 -15.17 18.93 33.81
C ASP A 51 -16.56 19.27 33.28
N VAL A 52 -16.77 20.55 32.95
CA VAL A 52 -18.06 21.04 32.43
C VAL A 52 -18.32 20.47 31.04
N LEU A 53 -17.40 20.64 30.10
CA LEU A 53 -17.59 20.20 28.72
C LEU A 53 -17.72 18.67 28.62
N CYS A 54 -16.99 17.91 29.45
CA CYS A 54 -17.13 16.46 29.52
C CYS A 54 -18.55 16.03 29.91
N ARG A 55 -19.19 16.68 30.87
CA ARG A 55 -20.58 16.35 31.25
C ARG A 55 -21.55 16.73 30.14
N LEU A 56 -21.39 17.93 29.60
CA LEU A 56 -22.28 18.48 28.60
C LEU A 56 -22.23 17.74 27.26
N VAL A 57 -21.07 17.22 26.86
CA VAL A 57 -20.91 16.54 25.58
C VAL A 57 -21.75 15.26 25.48
N VAL A 58 -22.06 14.61 26.62
CA VAL A 58 -22.88 13.39 26.65
C VAL A 58 -24.36 13.69 26.40
N GLU A 59 -24.80 14.91 26.73
CA GLU A 59 -26.20 15.34 26.67
C GLU A 59 -26.61 15.97 25.32
N ILE A 60 -25.67 16.06 24.38
CA ILE A 60 -25.87 16.62 23.04
C ILE A 60 -25.81 15.55 21.95
N GLU A 61 -26.54 15.80 20.87
CA GLU A 61 -26.64 14.89 19.73
C GLU A 61 -25.33 14.82 18.93
N ALA A 62 -25.16 13.74 18.15
CA ALA A 62 -23.92 13.46 17.40
C ALA A 62 -23.47 14.61 16.50
N LYS A 63 -24.43 15.30 15.85
CA LYS A 63 -24.13 16.48 15.02
C LYS A 63 -23.44 17.59 15.81
N ALA A 64 -23.97 17.93 16.98
CA ALA A 64 -23.40 18.96 17.84
C ALA A 64 -22.04 18.53 18.43
N ARG A 65 -21.88 17.23 18.73
CA ARG A 65 -20.56 16.69 19.15
C ARG A 65 -19.52 16.80 18.04
N SER A 66 -19.92 16.56 16.79
CA SER A 66 -19.02 16.69 15.63
C SER A 66 -18.59 18.15 15.42
N GLU A 67 -19.52 19.10 15.51
CA GLU A 67 -19.22 20.54 15.43
C GLU A 67 -18.24 20.97 16.54
N MET A 68 -18.45 20.49 17.77
CA MET A 68 -17.51 20.72 18.87
C MET A 68 -16.15 20.10 18.59
N ALA A 69 -16.10 18.84 18.14
CA ALA A 69 -14.86 18.15 17.84
C ALA A 69 -14.03 18.88 16.79
N GLN A 70 -14.67 19.35 15.71
CA GLN A 70 -14.01 20.15 14.67
C GLN A 70 -13.46 21.47 15.21
N THR A 71 -14.20 22.11 16.12
CA THR A 71 -13.81 23.39 16.74
C THR A 71 -12.63 23.24 17.69
N MET A 72 -12.64 22.17 18.51
CA MET A 72 -11.70 21.98 19.61
C MET A 72 -10.44 21.21 19.21
N ALA A 73 -10.51 20.31 18.22
CA ALA A 73 -9.39 19.48 17.80
C ALA A 73 -8.09 20.24 17.46
N PRO A 74 -8.09 21.39 16.75
CA PRO A 74 -6.85 22.10 16.43
C PRO A 74 -6.29 22.93 17.59
N VAL A 75 -7.00 23.05 18.72
CA VAL A 75 -6.59 23.91 19.84
C VAL A 75 -5.49 23.22 20.67
N ALA A 76 -4.32 23.85 20.74
CA ALA A 76 -3.12 23.25 21.32
C ALA A 76 -3.23 22.92 22.82
N ASN A 77 -4.01 23.68 23.58
CA ASN A 77 -4.25 23.48 25.01
C ASN A 77 -5.68 23.00 25.30
N ALA A 78 -6.33 22.33 24.33
CA ALA A 78 -7.68 21.80 24.51
C ALA A 78 -7.80 20.94 25.79
N PRO A 79 -8.99 20.90 26.43
CA PRO A 79 -9.22 20.10 27.63
C PRO A 79 -9.00 18.61 27.34
N THR A 80 -8.12 17.97 28.12
CA THR A 80 -7.61 16.62 27.84
C THR A 80 -8.69 15.54 27.96
N GLY A 81 -9.52 15.60 29.00
CA GLY A 81 -10.61 14.64 29.21
C GLY A 81 -11.64 14.71 28.10
N LEU A 82 -11.97 15.91 27.64
CA LEU A 82 -12.88 16.13 26.52
C LEU A 82 -12.30 15.57 25.23
N MET A 83 -11.02 15.84 24.93
CA MET A 83 -10.37 15.32 23.73
C MET A 83 -10.35 13.80 23.73
N TYR A 84 -9.99 13.17 24.85
CA TYR A 84 -10.02 11.71 24.95
C TYR A 84 -11.44 11.14 24.80
N ARG A 85 -12.45 11.80 25.38
CA ARG A 85 -13.86 11.39 25.27
C ARG A 85 -14.38 11.48 23.83
N LEU A 86 -14.09 12.57 23.13
CA LEU A 86 -14.49 12.75 21.73
C LEU A 86 -13.76 11.76 20.80
N ALA A 87 -12.47 11.51 21.05
CA ALA A 87 -11.67 10.52 20.30
C ALA A 87 -12.18 9.07 20.49
N LYS A 88 -12.89 8.81 21.61
CA LYS A 88 -13.49 7.52 21.95
C LYS A 88 -14.92 7.36 21.41
N ASP A 89 -15.53 8.40 20.82
CA ASP A 89 -16.87 8.31 20.24
C ASP A 89 -16.90 7.20 19.16
N ASP A 90 -18.04 6.53 19.00
CA ASP A 90 -18.20 5.48 17.98
C ASP A 90 -18.43 6.10 16.59
N ASP A 91 -18.95 7.34 16.54
CA ASP A 91 -19.14 8.10 15.31
C ASP A 91 -17.83 8.75 14.86
N ILE A 92 -17.34 8.34 13.69
CA ILE A 92 -16.12 8.91 13.11
C ILE A 92 -16.25 10.39 12.78
N ALA A 93 -17.46 10.92 12.55
CA ALA A 93 -17.66 12.35 12.34
C ALA A 93 -17.30 13.17 13.60
N VAL A 94 -17.36 12.54 14.78
CA VAL A 94 -16.96 13.13 16.07
C VAL A 94 -15.51 12.81 16.38
N ALA A 95 -15.11 11.55 16.31
CA ALA A 95 -13.76 11.13 16.70
C ALA A 95 -12.68 11.55 15.69
N GLY A 96 -13.00 11.57 14.39
CA GLY A 96 -12.05 11.77 13.29
C GLY A 96 -11.23 13.07 13.40
N PRO A 97 -11.86 14.26 13.57
CA PRO A 97 -11.12 15.51 13.72
C PRO A 97 -10.14 15.48 14.90
N VAL A 98 -10.57 14.94 16.04
CA VAL A 98 -9.74 14.86 17.25
C VAL A 98 -8.58 13.90 17.06
N LEU A 99 -8.86 12.70 16.51
CA LEU A 99 -7.84 11.71 16.18
C LEU A 99 -6.84 12.25 15.18
N ALA A 100 -7.23 13.05 14.19
CA ALA A 100 -6.30 13.56 13.19
C ALA A 100 -5.45 14.75 13.67
N GLN A 101 -6.01 15.66 14.47
CA GLN A 101 -5.41 16.99 14.71
C GLN A 101 -5.00 17.26 16.17
N SER A 102 -5.64 16.62 17.15
CA SER A 102 -5.42 16.97 18.56
C SER A 102 -4.04 16.55 19.04
N GLN A 103 -3.27 17.49 19.62
CA GLN A 103 -1.97 17.23 20.24
C GLN A 103 -2.08 16.81 21.72
N ARG A 104 -3.30 16.77 22.27
CA ARG A 104 -3.54 16.47 23.69
C ARG A 104 -3.64 14.98 23.99
N LEU A 105 -3.82 14.14 22.96
CA LEU A 105 -3.89 12.68 23.09
C LEU A 105 -2.50 12.09 23.33
N GLN A 106 -2.38 11.30 24.39
CA GLN A 106 -1.15 10.59 24.72
C GLN A 106 -0.94 9.38 23.81
N GLU A 107 0.30 8.96 23.63
CA GLU A 107 0.62 7.79 22.79
C GLU A 107 -0.09 6.52 23.28
N SER A 108 -0.16 6.29 24.60
CA SER A 108 -0.85 5.14 25.19
C SER A 108 -2.35 5.12 24.86
N GLU A 109 -2.98 6.29 24.79
CA GLU A 109 -4.40 6.44 24.44
C GLU A 109 -4.62 6.14 22.95
N LEU A 110 -3.74 6.63 22.08
CA LEU A 110 -3.77 6.30 20.66
C LEU A 110 -3.59 4.79 20.42
N VAL A 111 -2.72 4.13 21.18
CA VAL A 111 -2.56 2.67 21.13
C VAL A 111 -3.84 1.95 21.55
N GLU A 112 -4.50 2.39 22.64
CA GLU A 112 -5.77 1.80 23.10
C GLU A 112 -6.88 1.94 22.04
N LEU A 113 -7.01 3.15 21.48
CA LEU A 113 -8.00 3.44 20.44
C LEU A 113 -7.72 2.65 19.17
N ALA A 114 -6.47 2.58 18.72
CA ALA A 114 -6.07 1.79 17.54
C ALA A 114 -6.35 0.28 17.73
N LYS A 115 -6.29 -0.25 18.96
CA LYS A 115 -6.60 -1.66 19.25
C LYS A 115 -8.10 -1.98 19.22
N THR A 116 -8.95 -1.01 19.56
CA THR A 116 -10.38 -1.26 19.85
C THR A 116 -11.34 -0.68 18.82
N ARG A 117 -11.00 0.45 18.18
CA ARG A 117 -11.92 1.26 17.34
C ARG A 117 -12.07 0.76 15.90
N SER A 118 -12.97 1.34 15.10
CA SER A 118 -13.21 0.88 13.71
C SER A 118 -12.08 1.28 12.74
N GLN A 119 -12.06 0.71 11.53
CA GLN A 119 -11.04 1.04 10.51
C GLN A 119 -11.00 2.53 10.17
N ALA A 120 -12.15 3.20 10.18
CA ALA A 120 -12.22 4.65 9.95
C ALA A 120 -11.47 5.46 11.04
N HIS A 121 -11.48 4.99 12.28
CA HIS A 121 -10.69 5.60 13.36
C HIS A 121 -9.21 5.34 13.17
N LEU A 122 -8.83 4.12 12.76
CA LEU A 122 -7.44 3.78 12.48
C LEU A 122 -6.88 4.62 11.33
N ALA A 123 -7.68 4.87 10.29
CA ALA A 123 -7.30 5.74 9.18
C ALA A 123 -7.06 7.19 9.63
N ALA A 124 -7.92 7.72 10.52
CA ALA A 124 -7.72 9.04 11.12
C ALA A 124 -6.45 9.12 11.97
N ILE A 125 -6.14 8.08 12.75
CA ILE A 125 -4.90 8.00 13.54
C ILE A 125 -3.68 7.90 12.61
N ALA A 126 -3.74 7.11 11.54
CA ALA A 126 -2.64 6.89 10.61
C ALA A 126 -2.14 8.16 9.91
N GLY A 127 -3.03 9.14 9.72
CA GLY A 127 -2.70 10.44 9.13
C GLY A 127 -2.04 11.44 10.08
N ARG A 128 -1.92 11.14 11.38
CA ARG A 128 -1.31 12.04 12.37
C ARG A 128 0.19 12.21 12.13
N SER A 129 0.72 13.40 12.40
CA SER A 129 2.16 13.59 12.47
C SER A 129 2.77 12.98 13.75
N ASP A 130 4.06 12.61 13.69
CA ASP A 130 4.86 12.14 14.84
C ASP A 130 4.28 10.91 15.56
N LEU A 131 3.80 9.94 14.79
CA LEU A 131 3.37 8.65 15.34
C LEU A 131 4.57 7.85 15.85
N GLY A 132 4.49 7.34 17.08
CA GLY A 132 5.46 6.42 17.64
C GLY A 132 5.26 4.96 17.20
N GLU A 133 6.32 4.16 17.33
CA GLU A 133 6.37 2.77 16.84
C GLU A 133 5.25 1.89 17.43
N ALA A 134 4.88 2.12 18.70
CA ALA A 134 3.85 1.35 19.37
C ALA A 134 2.47 1.53 18.71
N VAL A 135 2.15 2.75 18.24
CA VAL A 135 0.91 3.04 17.54
C VAL A 135 0.95 2.46 16.12
N THR A 136 2.05 2.72 15.39
CA THR A 136 2.17 2.25 14.01
C THR A 136 2.13 0.73 13.91
N ASP A 137 2.72 0.01 14.86
CA ASP A 137 2.72 -1.45 14.87
C ASP A 137 1.29 -2.02 15.00
N VAL A 138 0.43 -1.35 15.78
CA VAL A 138 -0.98 -1.72 15.89
C VAL A 138 -1.71 -1.41 14.58
N LEU A 139 -1.49 -0.23 14.01
CA LEU A 139 -2.10 0.20 12.75
C LEU A 139 -1.72 -0.73 11.59
N VAL A 140 -0.44 -1.09 11.44
CA VAL A 140 0.03 -2.02 10.40
C VAL A 140 -0.54 -3.42 10.62
N ARG A 141 -0.69 -3.87 11.86
CA ARG A 141 -1.19 -5.22 12.16
C ARG A 141 -2.68 -5.37 11.89
N ARG A 142 -3.49 -4.39 12.32
CA ARG A 142 -4.96 -4.45 12.32
C ARG A 142 -5.62 -3.67 11.19
N GLY A 143 -4.92 -2.68 10.64
CA GLY A 143 -5.40 -1.83 9.56
C GLY A 143 -5.71 -2.61 8.29
N ASP A 144 -6.72 -2.15 7.57
CA ASP A 144 -6.96 -2.54 6.18
C ASP A 144 -5.97 -1.85 5.22
N SER A 145 -6.15 -2.08 3.92
CA SER A 145 -5.25 -1.53 2.89
C SER A 145 -5.17 0.01 2.93
N GLU A 146 -6.24 0.71 3.28
CA GLU A 146 -6.23 2.18 3.36
C GLU A 146 -5.37 2.64 4.53
N VAL A 147 -5.61 2.09 5.73
CA VAL A 147 -4.83 2.41 6.93
C VAL A 147 -3.35 2.13 6.71
N VAL A 148 -3.03 0.95 6.18
CA VAL A 148 -1.65 0.51 5.98
C VAL A 148 -0.93 1.39 4.96
N ARG A 149 -1.60 1.80 3.89
CA ARG A 149 -1.07 2.75 2.91
C ARG A 149 -0.85 4.14 3.51
N ASN A 150 -1.77 4.62 4.34
CA ASN A 150 -1.62 5.91 5.02
C ASN A 150 -0.42 5.91 5.98
N VAL A 151 -0.22 4.82 6.73
CA VAL A 151 0.97 4.64 7.59
C VAL A 151 2.26 4.62 6.75
N ALA A 152 2.26 3.90 5.61
CA ALA A 152 3.43 3.82 4.75
C ALA A 152 3.79 5.16 4.11
N ASP A 153 2.80 5.96 3.71
CA ASP A 153 2.98 7.29 3.11
C ASP A 153 3.40 8.36 4.14
N ASN A 154 3.07 8.15 5.42
CA ASN A 154 3.37 9.09 6.49
C ASN A 154 4.85 9.04 6.90
N GLN A 155 5.67 9.88 6.26
CA GLN A 155 7.11 9.97 6.51
C GLN A 155 7.49 10.41 7.93
N SER A 156 6.55 10.99 8.70
CA SER A 156 6.80 11.38 10.10
C SER A 156 6.52 10.26 11.10
N ALA A 157 5.82 9.20 10.68
CA ALA A 157 5.54 8.05 11.52
C ALA A 157 6.81 7.20 11.70
N ARG A 158 7.17 6.88 12.93
CA ARG A 158 8.26 5.94 13.24
C ARG A 158 7.76 4.52 13.14
N LEU A 159 8.48 3.68 12.39
CA LEU A 159 8.14 2.29 12.19
C LEU A 159 9.22 1.40 12.81
N SER A 160 8.77 0.42 13.62
CA SER A 160 9.67 -0.62 14.11
C SER A 160 10.12 -1.52 12.94
N GLU A 161 11.22 -2.25 13.14
CA GLU A 161 11.67 -3.26 12.17
C GLU A 161 10.58 -4.32 11.92
N GLY A 162 9.82 -4.69 12.96
CA GLY A 162 8.66 -5.58 12.85
C GLY A 162 7.53 -4.98 12.02
N GLY A 163 7.28 -3.67 12.18
CA GLY A 163 6.34 -2.89 11.39
C GLY A 163 6.72 -2.87 9.90
N PHE A 164 7.99 -2.58 9.58
CA PHE A 164 8.50 -2.66 8.21
C PHE A 164 8.38 -4.05 7.62
N SER A 165 8.74 -5.11 8.36
CA SER A 165 8.62 -6.48 7.87
C SER A 165 7.17 -6.82 7.53
N ALA A 166 6.22 -6.41 8.37
CA ALA A 166 4.79 -6.60 8.11
C ALA A 166 4.30 -5.80 6.89
N LEU A 167 4.79 -4.58 6.70
CA LEU A 167 4.49 -3.75 5.52
C LEU A 167 5.02 -4.39 4.23
N VAL A 168 6.29 -4.83 4.22
CA VAL A 168 6.90 -5.48 3.05
C VAL A 168 6.17 -6.77 2.68
N LYS A 169 5.74 -7.56 3.66
CA LYS A 169 4.91 -8.76 3.41
C LYS A 169 3.56 -8.39 2.81
N ARG A 170 2.89 -7.36 3.34
CA ARG A 170 1.59 -6.90 2.82
C ARG A 170 1.68 -6.21 1.45
N ALA A 171 2.83 -5.65 1.11
CA ALA A 171 3.09 -5.06 -0.19
C ALA A 171 3.14 -6.10 -1.32
N GLU A 172 3.19 -7.39 -1.01
CA GLU A 172 3.10 -8.44 -2.02
C GLU A 172 1.72 -8.43 -2.70
N GLY A 173 1.69 -7.98 -3.96
CA GLY A 173 0.45 -7.82 -4.74
C GLY A 173 -0.24 -6.46 -4.59
N ASP A 174 0.30 -5.54 -3.77
CA ASP A 174 -0.16 -4.15 -3.64
C ASP A 174 0.93 -3.19 -4.09
N GLU A 175 0.88 -2.80 -5.37
CA GLU A 175 1.89 -1.93 -5.99
C GLU A 175 1.94 -0.53 -5.36
N ASP A 176 0.81 0.01 -4.91
CA ASP A 176 0.75 1.33 -4.27
C ASP A 176 1.44 1.28 -2.90
N LEU A 177 1.14 0.24 -2.11
CA LEU A 177 1.80 0.03 -0.83
C LEU A 177 3.31 -0.20 -1.01
N ALA A 178 3.71 -1.04 -1.97
CA ALA A 178 5.12 -1.31 -2.25
C ALA A 178 5.89 -0.03 -2.61
N GLN A 179 5.28 0.83 -3.43
CA GLN A 179 5.87 2.12 -3.79
C GLN A 179 6.01 3.05 -2.57
N LYS A 180 4.97 3.16 -1.74
CA LYS A 180 4.99 3.99 -0.52
C LYS A 180 6.05 3.52 0.46
N VAL A 181 6.08 2.22 0.79
CA VAL A 181 7.06 1.63 1.69
C VAL A 181 8.49 1.81 1.14
N GLY A 182 8.70 1.58 -0.15
CA GLY A 182 10.03 1.73 -0.77
C GLY A 182 10.50 3.18 -0.93
N SER A 183 9.59 4.15 -0.87
CA SER A 183 9.94 5.58 -0.92
C SER A 183 10.46 6.13 0.41
N ARG A 184 10.25 5.39 1.50
CA ARG A 184 10.68 5.77 2.83
C ARG A 184 12.19 5.69 2.97
N THR A 185 12.79 6.69 3.64
CA THR A 185 14.25 6.76 3.80
C THR A 185 14.79 5.97 4.99
N ASP A 186 13.91 5.59 5.92
CA ASP A 186 14.22 4.91 7.18
C ASP A 186 14.09 3.38 7.11
N ILE A 187 13.73 2.83 5.95
CA ILE A 187 13.60 1.38 5.76
C ILE A 187 14.95 0.65 5.94
N PRO A 188 15.01 -0.42 6.75
CA PRO A 188 16.21 -1.23 6.89
C PRO A 188 16.68 -1.80 5.53
N PRO A 189 17.99 -1.73 5.20
CA PRO A 189 18.49 -2.14 3.88
C PRO A 189 18.13 -3.57 3.46
N HIS A 190 18.05 -4.50 4.41
CA HIS A 190 17.69 -5.89 4.13
C HIS A 190 16.20 -6.05 3.76
N LEU A 191 15.30 -5.31 4.42
CA LEU A 191 13.86 -5.29 4.09
C LEU A 191 13.59 -4.55 2.79
N PHE A 192 14.38 -3.51 2.49
CA PHE A 192 14.32 -2.83 1.20
C PHE A 192 14.72 -3.78 0.05
N ARG A 193 15.76 -4.59 0.24
CA ARG A 193 16.13 -5.65 -0.72
C ARG A 193 15.02 -6.69 -0.87
N GLU A 194 14.42 -7.14 0.23
CA GLU A 194 13.28 -8.08 0.20
C GLU A 194 12.09 -7.49 -0.58
N LEU A 195 11.79 -6.21 -0.37
CA LEU A 195 10.76 -5.50 -1.12
C LEU A 195 11.07 -5.45 -2.61
N LEU A 196 12.30 -5.11 -3.00
CA LEU A 196 12.72 -5.06 -4.41
C LEU A 196 12.62 -6.43 -5.08
N VAL A 197 13.04 -7.50 -4.41
CA VAL A 197 12.95 -8.88 -4.93
C VAL A 197 11.49 -9.27 -5.22
N ARG A 198 10.55 -8.83 -4.38
CA ARG A 198 9.13 -9.19 -4.50
C ARG A 198 8.31 -8.22 -5.35
N ALA A 199 8.79 -6.99 -5.52
CA ALA A 199 8.13 -5.93 -6.26
C ALA A 199 8.03 -6.24 -7.77
N THR A 200 6.97 -5.74 -8.39
CA THR A 200 6.82 -5.81 -9.86
C THR A 200 7.85 -4.92 -10.54
N ALA A 201 8.20 -5.22 -11.80
CA ALA A 201 9.14 -4.40 -12.58
C ALA A 201 8.72 -2.92 -12.64
N VAL A 202 7.41 -2.66 -12.68
CA VAL A 202 6.85 -1.29 -12.66
C VAL A 202 7.18 -0.58 -11.35
N VAL A 203 7.01 -1.25 -10.21
CA VAL A 203 7.35 -0.69 -8.89
C VAL A 203 8.86 -0.48 -8.76
N GLN A 204 9.68 -1.45 -9.19
CA GLN A 204 11.15 -1.31 -9.19
C GLN A 204 11.61 -0.09 -9.99
N GLN A 205 11.04 0.13 -11.19
CA GLN A 205 11.35 1.30 -12.01
C GLN A 205 10.95 2.61 -11.34
N ARG A 206 9.76 2.67 -10.72
CA ARG A 206 9.31 3.87 -10.01
C ARG A 206 10.23 4.20 -8.84
N LEU A 207 10.62 3.19 -8.07
CA LEU A 207 11.58 3.34 -6.97
C LEU A 207 12.95 3.79 -7.48
N LEU A 208 13.42 3.25 -8.61
CA LEU A 208 14.67 3.71 -9.26
C LEU A 208 14.60 5.16 -9.74
N ALA A 209 13.44 5.59 -10.26
CA ALA A 209 13.23 6.93 -10.77
C ALA A 209 13.14 7.99 -9.66
N SER A 210 12.58 7.64 -8.50
CA SER A 210 12.45 8.53 -7.35
C SER A 210 13.65 8.49 -6.39
N ALA A 211 14.53 7.49 -6.51
CA ALA A 211 15.69 7.33 -5.65
C ALA A 211 16.79 8.37 -5.90
N LYS A 212 17.49 8.74 -4.82
CA LYS A 212 18.72 9.53 -4.89
C LYS A 212 19.82 8.73 -5.63
N PRO A 213 20.83 9.39 -6.24
CA PRO A 213 21.87 8.72 -7.04
C PRO A 213 22.60 7.59 -6.29
N GLU A 214 22.87 7.79 -5.00
CA GLU A 214 23.53 6.82 -4.11
C GLU A 214 22.66 5.56 -3.90
N THR A 215 21.39 5.76 -3.57
CA THR A 215 20.40 4.68 -3.41
C THR A 215 20.13 3.97 -4.73
N ARG A 216 20.11 4.71 -5.85
CA ARG A 216 19.94 4.15 -7.21
C ARG A 216 21.04 3.17 -7.56
N ALA A 217 22.30 3.48 -7.21
CA ALA A 217 23.42 2.56 -7.42
C ALA A 217 23.29 1.29 -6.55
N GLU A 218 22.76 1.41 -5.32
CA GLU A 218 22.49 0.24 -4.48
C GLU A 218 21.33 -0.61 -5.00
N ILE A 219 20.21 0.02 -5.40
CA ILE A 219 19.09 -0.67 -6.04
C ILE A 219 19.57 -1.41 -7.29
N GLN A 220 20.34 -0.74 -8.16
CA GLN A 220 20.88 -1.36 -9.36
C GLN A 220 21.80 -2.53 -9.03
N ARG A 221 22.73 -2.39 -8.07
CA ARG A 221 23.58 -3.52 -7.63
C ARG A 221 22.79 -4.69 -7.07
N VAL A 222 21.70 -4.43 -6.35
CA VAL A 222 20.82 -5.46 -5.81
C VAL A 222 20.09 -6.16 -6.95
N LEU A 223 19.52 -5.41 -7.91
CA LEU A 223 18.89 -5.97 -9.11
C LEU A 223 19.89 -6.73 -10.00
N ASP A 224 21.12 -6.26 -10.12
CA ASP A 224 22.20 -6.92 -10.87
C ASP A 224 22.67 -8.19 -10.15
N LYS A 225 22.73 -8.19 -8.80
CA LYS A 225 23.01 -9.39 -8.01
C LYS A 225 21.88 -10.40 -8.08
N ILE A 226 20.62 -9.96 -8.05
CA ILE A 226 19.46 -10.83 -8.24
C ILE A 226 19.49 -11.41 -9.64
N SER A 227 19.80 -10.61 -10.66
CA SER A 227 19.99 -11.09 -12.03
C SER A 227 21.11 -12.14 -12.08
N LYS A 228 22.26 -11.88 -11.45
CA LYS A 228 23.41 -12.81 -11.38
C LYS A 228 23.21 -14.05 -10.50
N GLU A 229 22.36 -13.97 -9.47
CA GLU A 229 22.00 -15.11 -8.60
C GLU A 229 20.88 -15.96 -9.22
N TYR A 230 19.98 -15.36 -10.01
CA TYR A 230 19.08 -16.08 -10.91
C TYR A 230 19.81 -16.65 -12.15
N ASP A 231 20.90 -16.03 -12.61
CA ASP A 231 21.77 -16.56 -13.68
C ASP A 231 22.58 -17.80 -13.25
N LYS A 232 22.56 -18.20 -11.97
CA LYS A 232 23.17 -19.46 -11.52
C LYS A 232 22.33 -20.71 -11.83
N ALA A 233 21.22 -20.58 -12.55
CA ALA A 233 20.33 -21.69 -12.89
C ALA A 233 20.11 -21.89 -14.40
N ALA A 234 21.17 -21.86 -15.21
CA ALA A 234 21.38 -22.79 -16.34
C ALA A 234 22.70 -22.41 -17.04
N PRO A 235 23.50 -23.37 -17.54
CA PRO A 235 24.50 -23.03 -18.55
C PRO A 235 23.79 -22.30 -19.70
N ALA A 236 24.44 -21.29 -20.30
CA ALA A 236 23.91 -20.59 -21.47
C ALA A 236 23.41 -21.63 -22.49
N ARG A 237 22.08 -21.75 -22.59
CA ARG A 237 21.46 -22.70 -23.51
C ARG A 237 21.75 -22.21 -24.93
N ASP A 238 22.26 -23.09 -25.76
CA ASP A 238 22.52 -22.76 -27.16
C ASP A 238 21.20 -22.78 -27.94
N TYR A 239 20.65 -21.59 -28.18
CA TYR A 239 19.42 -21.41 -28.98
C TYR A 239 19.70 -21.34 -30.49
N SER A 240 20.94 -21.49 -30.97
CA SER A 240 21.29 -21.30 -32.39
C SER A 240 20.52 -22.23 -33.32
N ALA A 241 20.39 -23.51 -32.96
CA ALA A 241 19.64 -24.50 -33.74
C ALA A 241 18.14 -24.19 -33.74
N ALA A 242 17.56 -23.85 -32.58
CA ALA A 242 16.16 -23.51 -32.42
C ALA A 242 15.80 -22.22 -33.17
N LEU A 243 16.64 -21.18 -33.08
CA LEU A 243 16.46 -19.94 -33.82
C LEU A 243 16.52 -20.16 -35.34
N ARG A 244 17.35 -21.09 -35.83
CA ARG A 244 17.36 -21.43 -37.26
C ARG A 244 16.03 -22.04 -37.69
N VAL A 245 15.54 -23.05 -36.95
CA VAL A 245 14.25 -23.69 -37.24
C VAL A 245 13.10 -22.68 -37.22
N VAL A 246 13.04 -21.82 -36.20
CA VAL A 246 11.99 -20.80 -36.07
C VAL A 246 12.09 -19.73 -37.16
N ARG A 247 13.30 -19.30 -37.54
CA ARG A 247 13.49 -18.33 -38.64
C ARG A 247 13.14 -18.93 -40.00
N ASP A 248 13.45 -20.20 -40.23
CA ASP A 248 13.07 -20.90 -41.47
C ASP A 248 11.53 -20.97 -41.58
N LEU A 249 10.84 -21.27 -40.47
CA LEU A 249 9.37 -21.23 -40.40
C LEU A 249 8.79 -19.82 -40.57
N GLN A 250 9.45 -18.81 -40.01
CA GLN A 250 9.05 -17.40 -40.17
C GLN A 250 9.17 -16.97 -41.64
N GLN A 251 10.26 -17.33 -42.33
CA GLN A 251 10.46 -17.05 -43.75
C GLN A 251 9.46 -17.80 -44.64
N ALA A 252 9.07 -19.02 -44.25
CA ALA A 252 8.02 -19.78 -44.91
C ALA A 252 6.60 -19.25 -44.64
N GLY A 253 6.44 -18.27 -43.73
CA GLY A 253 5.14 -17.74 -43.34
C GLY A 253 4.29 -18.71 -42.52
N SER A 254 4.90 -19.77 -41.98
CA SER A 254 4.25 -20.83 -41.20
C SER A 254 4.50 -20.70 -39.70
N LEU A 255 5.12 -19.62 -39.22
CA LEU A 255 5.29 -19.38 -37.79
C LEU A 255 4.09 -18.63 -37.21
N GLY A 256 3.23 -19.32 -36.45
CA GLY A 256 2.08 -18.73 -35.78
C GLY A 256 1.79 -19.31 -34.40
N GLU A 257 0.57 -19.04 -33.91
CA GLU A 257 0.10 -19.55 -32.63
C GLU A 257 0.05 -21.09 -32.60
N ALA A 258 -0.29 -21.73 -33.72
CA ALA A 258 -0.41 -23.18 -33.83
C ALA A 258 0.94 -23.89 -33.62
N GLU A 259 1.99 -23.42 -34.28
CA GLU A 259 3.35 -23.97 -34.18
C GLU A 259 3.94 -23.72 -32.80
N LEU A 260 3.67 -22.55 -32.20
CA LEU A 260 4.08 -22.26 -30.83
C LEU A 260 3.46 -23.26 -29.83
N VAL A 261 2.18 -23.60 -30.01
CA VAL A 261 1.51 -24.62 -29.19
C VAL A 261 2.09 -26.01 -29.44
N GLU A 262 2.43 -26.33 -30.68
CA GLU A 262 3.04 -27.62 -31.04
C GLU A 262 4.41 -27.78 -30.36
N PHE A 263 5.29 -26.78 -30.43
CA PHE A 263 6.58 -26.80 -29.73
C PHE A 263 6.39 -26.99 -28.21
N ALA A 264 5.44 -26.26 -27.61
CA ALA A 264 5.16 -26.35 -26.18
C ALA A 264 4.65 -27.76 -25.79
N ASN A 265 3.74 -28.34 -26.56
CA ASN A 265 3.18 -29.68 -26.31
C ASN A 265 4.22 -30.79 -26.50
N ASN A 266 5.12 -30.64 -27.48
CA ASN A 266 6.20 -31.57 -27.76
C ASN A 266 7.38 -31.45 -26.77
N LYS A 267 7.28 -30.56 -25.77
CA LYS A 267 8.32 -30.28 -24.77
C LYS A 267 9.63 -29.78 -25.39
N GLN A 268 9.54 -29.11 -26.53
CA GLN A 268 10.64 -28.45 -27.23
C GLN A 268 10.82 -27.06 -26.63
N PHE A 269 11.47 -27.00 -25.47
CA PHE A 269 11.57 -25.77 -24.69
C PHE A 269 12.37 -24.71 -25.44
N GLU A 270 13.48 -25.10 -26.04
CA GLU A 270 14.37 -24.22 -26.80
C GLU A 270 13.66 -23.59 -28.01
N GLU A 271 12.90 -24.37 -28.75
CA GLU A 271 12.08 -23.91 -29.88
C GLU A 271 10.90 -23.07 -29.42
N THR A 272 10.30 -23.37 -28.27
CA THR A 272 9.24 -22.54 -27.68
C THR A 272 9.77 -21.15 -27.30
N VAL A 273 10.94 -21.07 -26.66
CA VAL A 273 11.59 -19.80 -26.29
C VAL A 273 11.96 -19.00 -27.55
N ALA A 274 12.54 -19.65 -28.56
CA ALA A 274 12.85 -19.03 -29.84
C ALA A 274 11.61 -18.51 -30.57
N ALA A 275 10.52 -19.28 -30.60
CA ALA A 275 9.25 -18.88 -31.19
C ALA A 275 8.65 -17.68 -30.47
N VAL A 276 8.63 -17.67 -29.13
CA VAL A 276 8.15 -16.54 -28.32
C VAL A 276 8.98 -15.28 -28.57
N SER A 277 10.31 -15.41 -28.62
CA SER A 277 11.23 -14.31 -28.93
C SER A 277 10.88 -13.66 -30.28
N VAL A 278 10.75 -14.48 -31.32
CA VAL A 278 10.48 -14.00 -32.68
C VAL A 278 9.06 -13.42 -32.82
N LEU A 279 8.05 -14.10 -32.27
CA LEU A 279 6.64 -13.70 -32.38
C LEU A 279 6.32 -12.45 -31.55
N CYS A 280 6.93 -12.31 -30.38
CA CYS A 280 6.72 -11.14 -29.51
C CYS A 280 7.75 -10.02 -29.75
N GLY A 281 8.76 -10.26 -30.59
CA GLY A 281 9.84 -9.31 -30.88
C GLY A 281 10.78 -9.03 -29.71
N VAL A 282 10.85 -9.91 -28.71
CA VAL A 282 11.64 -9.74 -27.49
C VAL A 282 12.99 -10.45 -27.66
N PRO A 283 14.14 -9.89 -27.20
CA PRO A 283 15.44 -10.55 -27.28
C PRO A 283 15.42 -11.97 -26.68
N ILE A 284 16.19 -12.89 -27.27
CA ILE A 284 16.14 -14.32 -26.91
C ILE A 284 16.54 -14.56 -25.44
N GLU A 285 17.49 -13.78 -24.93
CA GLU A 285 17.95 -13.82 -23.54
C GLU A 285 16.86 -13.36 -22.58
N THR A 286 16.08 -12.36 -23.00
CA THR A 286 14.93 -11.87 -22.23
C THR A 286 13.80 -12.90 -22.28
N ALA A 287 13.50 -13.46 -23.44
CA ALA A 287 12.49 -14.50 -23.60
C ALA A 287 12.82 -15.75 -22.75
N ASP A 288 14.07 -16.21 -22.76
CA ASP A 288 14.53 -17.33 -21.92
C ASP A 288 14.34 -17.01 -20.44
N ARG A 289 14.79 -15.85 -19.98
CA ARG A 289 14.65 -15.43 -18.58
C ARG A 289 13.18 -15.40 -18.13
N LEU A 290 12.30 -14.84 -18.95
CA LEU A 290 10.86 -14.77 -18.65
C LEU A 290 10.22 -16.16 -18.63
N MET A 291 10.65 -17.06 -19.53
CA MET A 291 10.19 -18.44 -19.63
C MET A 291 10.74 -19.33 -18.50
N ALA A 292 11.97 -19.11 -18.06
CA ALA A 292 12.65 -19.89 -17.04
C ALA A 292 12.28 -19.52 -15.59
N GLY A 293 11.71 -18.32 -15.37
CA GLY A 293 11.31 -17.89 -14.03
C GLY A 293 10.24 -18.78 -13.38
N ASP A 294 9.93 -18.54 -12.10
CA ASP A 294 8.95 -19.36 -11.37
C ASP A 294 7.50 -18.86 -11.54
N ARG A 295 7.32 -17.57 -11.81
CA ARG A 295 6.00 -16.93 -11.93
C ARG A 295 5.46 -17.02 -13.37
N PRO A 296 4.18 -17.36 -13.61
CA PRO A 296 3.60 -17.44 -14.95
C PRO A 296 3.23 -16.07 -15.56
N ASP A 297 3.21 -15.01 -14.75
CA ASP A 297 2.75 -13.66 -15.13
C ASP A 297 3.39 -13.11 -16.41
N PRO A 298 4.71 -13.26 -16.66
CA PRO A 298 5.30 -12.79 -17.91
C PRO A 298 4.76 -13.47 -19.15
N ILE A 299 4.43 -14.77 -19.07
CA ILE A 299 3.82 -15.51 -20.18
C ILE A 299 2.43 -14.98 -20.49
N LEU A 300 1.66 -14.68 -19.45
CA LEU A 300 0.32 -14.08 -19.61
C LEU A 300 0.43 -12.77 -20.39
N ILE A 301 1.43 -11.95 -20.06
CA ILE A 301 1.67 -10.65 -20.70
C ILE A 301 2.10 -10.82 -22.16
N LEU A 302 3.07 -11.68 -22.44
CA LEU A 302 3.54 -11.94 -23.82
C LEU A 302 2.40 -12.43 -24.71
N CYS A 303 1.66 -13.44 -24.26
CA CYS A 303 0.56 -14.01 -25.03
C CYS A 303 -0.62 -13.04 -25.17
N LYS A 304 -0.94 -12.24 -24.14
CA LYS A 304 -2.01 -11.24 -24.24
C LYS A 304 -1.64 -10.12 -25.20
N ALA A 305 -0.39 -9.69 -25.23
CA ALA A 305 0.10 -8.69 -26.17
C ALA A 305 0.06 -9.19 -27.62
N ALA A 306 0.35 -10.48 -27.83
CA ALA A 306 0.29 -11.17 -29.12
C ALA A 306 -1.13 -11.64 -29.51
N ASN A 307 -2.14 -11.38 -28.67
CA ASN A 307 -3.54 -11.77 -28.87
C ASN A 307 -3.77 -13.29 -28.98
N TYR A 308 -3.01 -14.09 -28.24
CA TYR A 308 -3.16 -15.55 -28.18
C TYR A 308 -4.21 -16.00 -27.17
N GLY A 309 -4.80 -17.17 -27.42
CA GLY A 309 -5.82 -17.77 -26.57
C GLY A 309 -5.24 -18.43 -25.32
N TRP A 310 -6.09 -18.63 -24.30
CA TRP A 310 -5.71 -19.27 -23.04
C TRP A 310 -5.14 -20.70 -23.23
N THR A 311 -5.60 -21.42 -24.23
CA THR A 311 -5.09 -22.76 -24.58
C THR A 311 -3.58 -22.72 -24.85
N THR A 312 -3.13 -21.69 -25.56
CA THR A 312 -1.72 -21.46 -25.89
C THR A 312 -0.93 -21.08 -24.66
N VAL A 313 -1.46 -20.15 -23.87
CA VAL A 313 -0.86 -19.73 -22.59
C VAL A 313 -0.63 -20.94 -21.67
N LYS A 314 -1.64 -21.78 -21.53
CA LYS A 314 -1.58 -22.98 -20.68
C LYS A 314 -0.53 -23.97 -21.19
N ALA A 315 -0.46 -24.21 -22.50
CA ALA A 315 0.54 -25.10 -23.09
C ALA A 315 1.97 -24.59 -22.78
N ILE A 316 2.20 -23.29 -22.96
CA ILE A 316 3.50 -22.65 -22.67
C ILE A 316 3.84 -22.75 -21.17
N ILE A 317 2.89 -22.46 -20.27
CA ILE A 317 3.10 -22.59 -18.82
C ILE A 317 3.53 -24.02 -18.44
N MET A 318 2.90 -25.03 -19.04
CA MET A 318 3.19 -26.44 -18.76
C MET A 318 4.52 -26.90 -19.37
N ALA A 319 4.97 -26.29 -20.47
CA ALA A 319 6.24 -26.60 -21.12
C ALA A 319 7.46 -26.10 -20.33
N ARG A 320 7.27 -25.20 -19.36
CA ARG A 320 8.36 -24.60 -18.57
C ARG A 320 9.03 -25.62 -17.64
N PRO A 321 10.33 -25.44 -17.33
CA PRO A 321 11.03 -26.26 -16.32
C PRO A 321 10.31 -26.27 -14.97
N SER A 322 9.85 -25.11 -14.48
CA SER A 322 9.06 -24.97 -13.25
C SER A 322 7.59 -25.42 -13.41
N GLY A 323 7.13 -25.66 -14.64
CA GLY A 323 5.78 -26.13 -14.97
C GLY A 323 5.45 -27.50 -14.37
N ARG A 324 6.46 -28.38 -14.19
CA ARG A 324 6.29 -29.75 -13.67
C ARG A 324 5.77 -29.84 -12.22
N GLY A 325 5.80 -28.74 -11.46
CA GLY A 325 5.28 -28.65 -10.09
C GLY A 325 4.08 -27.71 -9.94
N THR A 326 3.50 -27.20 -11.04
CA THR A 326 2.44 -26.19 -10.98
C THR A 326 1.12 -26.84 -10.53
N SER A 327 0.60 -26.42 -9.36
CA SER A 327 -0.68 -26.91 -8.84
C SER A 327 -1.86 -26.42 -9.70
N ASN A 328 -2.97 -27.18 -9.72
CA ASN A 328 -4.18 -26.77 -10.44
C ASN A 328 -4.69 -25.39 -10.00
N HIS A 329 -4.58 -25.07 -8.70
CA HIS A 329 -4.91 -23.75 -8.16
C HIS A 329 -4.05 -22.62 -8.75
N SER A 330 -2.77 -22.88 -9.04
CA SER A 330 -1.89 -21.91 -9.69
C SER A 330 -2.32 -21.63 -11.14
N ILE A 331 -2.77 -22.66 -11.86
CA ILE A 331 -3.30 -22.52 -13.24
C ILE A 331 -4.62 -21.73 -13.24
N GLU A 332 -5.51 -21.98 -12.28
CA GLU A 332 -6.77 -21.23 -12.13
C GLU A 332 -6.53 -19.75 -11.79
N SER A 333 -5.59 -19.46 -10.90
CA SER A 333 -5.17 -18.10 -10.59
C SER A 333 -4.57 -17.39 -11.81
N ALA A 334 -3.71 -18.09 -12.56
CA ALA A 334 -3.14 -17.58 -13.81
C ALA A 334 -4.22 -17.30 -14.87
N PHE A 335 -5.26 -18.13 -14.97
CA PHE A 335 -6.39 -17.89 -15.86
C PHE A 335 -7.15 -16.61 -15.48
N ALA A 336 -7.48 -16.45 -14.21
CA ALA A 336 -8.17 -15.26 -13.70
C ALA A 336 -7.37 -13.98 -13.97
N ASN A 337 -6.04 -14.03 -13.82
CA ASN A 337 -5.16 -12.90 -14.12
C ASN A 337 -5.08 -12.61 -15.63
N PHE A 338 -5.06 -13.64 -16.48
CA PHE A 338 -5.06 -13.50 -17.93
C PHE A 338 -6.33 -12.84 -18.47
N GLU A 339 -7.50 -13.20 -17.93
CA GLU A 339 -8.78 -12.60 -18.28
C GLU A 339 -8.85 -11.12 -17.88
N LYS A 340 -8.36 -10.77 -16.69
CA LYS A 340 -8.34 -9.38 -16.19
C LYS A 340 -7.31 -8.50 -16.91
N LEU A 341 -6.25 -9.07 -17.46
CA LEU A 341 -5.20 -8.33 -18.15
C LEU A 341 -5.72 -7.76 -19.48
N SER A 342 -5.65 -6.44 -19.66
CA SER A 342 -5.99 -5.80 -20.93
C SER A 342 -4.87 -5.96 -21.96
N ALA A 343 -5.23 -6.13 -23.25
CA ALA A 343 -4.26 -6.21 -24.33
C ALA A 343 -3.40 -4.93 -24.44
N SER A 344 -3.99 -3.76 -24.21
CA SER A 344 -3.29 -2.47 -24.24
C SER A 344 -2.23 -2.35 -23.14
N THR A 345 -2.50 -2.87 -21.94
CA THR A 345 -1.54 -2.92 -20.84
C THR A 345 -0.41 -3.88 -21.16
N ALA A 346 -0.74 -5.06 -21.68
CA ALA A 346 0.24 -6.08 -22.06
C ALA A 346 1.22 -5.57 -23.12
N GLN A 347 0.71 -4.91 -24.18
CA GLN A 347 1.53 -4.33 -25.24
C GLN A 347 2.52 -3.27 -24.73
N ARG A 348 2.12 -2.45 -23.74
CA ARG A 348 3.03 -1.46 -23.13
C ARG A 348 4.19 -2.12 -22.40
N VAL A 349 3.94 -3.22 -21.71
CA VAL A 349 4.98 -3.99 -21.01
C VAL A 349 5.90 -4.72 -22.00
N VAL A 350 5.34 -5.32 -23.05
CA VAL A 350 6.15 -5.99 -24.09
C VAL A 350 7.06 -4.99 -24.81
N ARG A 351 6.57 -3.79 -25.17
CA ARG A 351 7.42 -2.74 -25.76
C ARG A 351 8.62 -2.39 -24.88
N PHE A 352 8.45 -2.42 -23.56
CA PHE A 352 9.56 -2.19 -22.65
C PHE A 352 10.61 -3.32 -22.72
N TRP A 353 10.18 -4.58 -22.83
CA TRP A 353 11.08 -5.72 -23.01
C TRP A 353 11.78 -5.73 -24.37
N GLN A 354 11.15 -5.19 -25.42
CA GLN A 354 11.74 -5.05 -26.74
C GLN A 354 12.91 -4.05 -26.76
N VAL A 355 12.87 -3.02 -25.91
CA VAL A 355 13.87 -1.94 -25.86
C VAL A 355 15.01 -2.23 -24.88
N SER A 356 14.85 -3.20 -23.97
CA SER A 356 15.86 -3.51 -22.94
C SER A 356 17.05 -4.35 -23.45
N ALA A 357 17.34 -4.32 -24.75
CA ALA A 357 18.55 -4.93 -25.29
C ALA A 357 19.78 -4.17 -24.76
N PRO A 358 20.89 -4.85 -24.39
CA PRO A 358 22.18 -4.19 -24.36
C PRO A 358 22.48 -3.68 -25.77
N ASP A 359 22.88 -2.42 -25.90
CA ASP A 359 23.40 -1.87 -27.15
C ASP A 359 24.62 -2.70 -27.59
N ASP A 360 24.42 -3.63 -28.53
CA ASP A 360 25.50 -4.11 -29.39
C ASP A 360 25.61 -3.10 -30.55
N ASP A 361 26.28 -1.99 -30.26
CA ASP A 361 26.80 -1.05 -31.27
C ASP A 361 28.34 -1.18 -31.32
N ILE A 362 28.80 -1.78 -32.44
CA ILE A 362 30.13 -1.76 -33.09
C ILE A 362 31.21 -2.70 -32.56
#